data_AF-X1EZU5-F1
#
_entry.id   AF-X1EZU5-F1
#
_cell.length_a   1.000
_cell.length_b   1.000
_cell.length_c   1.000
_cell.angle_alpha   90.00
_cell.angle_beta   90.00
_cell.angle_gamma   90.00
#
_symmetry.space_group_name_H-M   'P 1'
#
loop_
_entity.id
_entity.type
_entity.pdbx_description
1 polymer ?
#
loop_
_entity_poly.entity_id
_entity_poly.type
_entity_poly.pdbx_seq_one_letter_code
_entity_poly.pdbx_strand_id
1 'polypeptide(L)' 'WEIIDEGKLKVIYDQCFCPIVGLYKSEVQCDCSIGWLKKNLEILFNKDVAVELAESVLRGGSKCEFLIDF' A
#
# COMPACT_ATOMS: atom_id res chain seq x y z
N TRP A 1 11.06 2.70 -0.46
CA TRP A 1 10.39 2.69 -1.77
C TRP A 1 11.47 2.70 -2.84
N GLU A 2 11.17 2.13 -4.01
CA GLU A 2 12.09 2.10 -5.16
C GLU A 2 11.31 2.44 -6.45
N ILE A 3 12.00 3.08 -7.39
CA ILE A 3 11.48 3.29 -8.75
C ILE A 3 11.74 2.00 -9.52
N ILE A 4 10.69 1.41 -10.10
CA ILE A 4 10.82 0.16 -10.86
C ILE A 4 10.67 0.38 -12.37
N ASP A 5 10.06 1.50 -12.79
CA ASP A 5 9.93 1.92 -14.19
C ASP A 5 9.57 3.43 -14.24
N GLU A 6 9.54 4.01 -15.44
CA GLU A 6 8.99 5.35 -15.66
C GLU A 6 7.53 5.40 -15.20
N GLY A 7 7.24 6.25 -14.20
CA GLY A 7 5.91 6.36 -13.62
C GLY A 7 5.50 5.20 -12.70
N LYS A 8 6.42 4.31 -12.31
CA LYS A 8 6.09 3.18 -11.43
C LYS A 8 6.96 3.12 -10.19
N LEU A 9 6.32 3.01 -9.02
CA LEU A 9 6.99 2.84 -7.74
C LEU A 9 6.56 1.55 -7.05
N LYS A 10 7.50 1.01 -6.27
CA LYS A 10 7.23 -0.04 -5.29
C LYS A 10 7.49 0.48 -3.89
N VAL A 11 6.50 0.37 -3.01
CA VAL A 11 6.61 0.74 -1.59
C VAL A 11 6.58 -0.52 -0.75
N ILE A 12 7.60 -0.71 0.07
CA ILE A 12 7.78 -1.88 0.93
C ILE A 12 7.82 -1.43 2.39
N TYR A 13 7.03 -2.09 3.22
CA TYR A 13 7.14 -2.06 4.67
C TYR A 13 7.56 -3.45 5.15
N ASP A 14 8.63 -3.52 5.91
CA ASP A 14 9.21 -4.75 6.48
C ASP A 14 8.31 -5.42 7.53
N GLN A 15 7.35 -4.68 8.08
CA GLN A 15 6.33 -5.16 9.00
C GLN A 15 5.02 -4.37 8.82
N CYS A 16 3.94 -4.87 9.43
CA CYS A 16 2.65 -4.19 9.40
C CYS A 16 2.57 -3.10 10.48
N PHE A 17 2.44 -1.85 10.06
CA PHE A 17 2.28 -0.69 10.95
C PHE A 17 0.81 -0.28 11.16
N CYS A 18 -0.14 -1.10 10.71
CA CYS A 18 -1.55 -0.75 10.78
C CYS A 18 -2.05 -0.87 12.24
N PRO A 19 -2.51 0.22 12.88
CA PRO A 19 -2.81 0.22 14.31
C PRO A 19 -4.03 -0.64 14.68
N ILE A 20 -4.84 -0.99 13.68
CA ILE A 20 -6.04 -1.83 13.85
C ILE A 20 -5.76 -3.32 13.60
N VAL A 21 -4.56 -3.70 13.14
CA VAL A 21 -4.15 -5.11 12.97
C VAL A 21 -3.97 -5.72 14.36
N GLY A 22 -5.01 -6.40 14.85
CA GLY A 22 -5.08 -6.94 16.21
C GLY A 22 -6.42 -6.67 16.91
N LEU A 23 -7.14 -5.62 16.51
CA LEU A 23 -8.49 -5.33 17.02
C LEU A 23 -9.56 -6.10 16.25
N TYR A 24 -9.33 -6.33 14.96
CA TYR A 24 -10.16 -7.13 14.09
C TYR A 24 -9.24 -7.84 13.09
N LYS A 25 -9.58 -9.08 12.72
CA LYS A 25 -8.81 -9.84 11.72
C LYS A 25 -9.66 -10.00 10.48
N SER A 26 -9.47 -9.11 9.52
CA SER A 26 -10.09 -9.23 8.21
C SER A 26 -9.16 -8.77 7.11
N GLU A 27 -9.06 -9.54 6.04
CA GLU A 27 -8.17 -9.25 4.92
C GLU A 27 -8.58 -8.00 4.13
N VAL A 28 -9.85 -7.59 4.20
CA VAL A 28 -10.34 -6.34 3.61
C VAL A 28 -9.80 -5.10 4.32
N GLN A 29 -9.22 -5.27 5.50
CA GLN A 29 -8.63 -4.17 6.26
C GLN A 29 -7.42 -3.56 5.54
N CYS A 30 -6.67 -4.37 4.77
CA CYS A 30 -5.55 -3.86 3.99
C CYS A 30 -6.01 -2.92 2.85
N ASP A 31 -7.27 -2.99 2.44
CA ASP A 31 -7.82 -2.12 1.40
C ASP A 31 -7.89 -0.65 1.89
N CYS A 32 -7.97 -0.44 3.21
CA CYS A 32 -7.82 0.88 3.81
C CYS A 32 -6.43 1.49 3.52
N SER A 33 -5.36 0.68 3.58
CA SER A 33 -4.01 1.13 3.26
C SER A 33 -3.87 1.51 1.79
N ILE A 34 -4.54 0.79 0.88
CA ILE A 34 -4.61 1.15 -0.55
C ILE A 34 -5.25 2.54 -0.71
N GLY A 35 -6.43 2.75 -0.14
CA GLY A 35 -7.15 4.01 -0.24
C GLY A 35 -6.39 5.18 0.39
N TRP A 36 -5.80 4.98 1.57
CA TRP A 36 -4.98 5.98 2.23
C TRP A 36 -3.78 6.39 1.38
N LEU A 37 -3.01 5.40 0.88
CA LEU A 37 -1.81 5.67 0.09
C LEU A 37 -2.17 6.37 -1.22
N LYS A 38 -3.18 5.87 -1.93
CA LYS A 38 -3.72 6.49 -3.15
C LYS A 38 -4.06 7.95 -2.93
N LYS A 39 -4.87 8.26 -1.91
CA LYS A 39 -5.34 9.63 -1.67
C LYS A 39 -4.20 10.58 -1.33
N ASN A 40 -3.23 10.14 -0.52
CA ASN A 40 -2.07 10.97 -0.19
C ASN A 40 -1.22 11.28 -1.42
N LEU A 41 -0.99 10.29 -2.29
CA LEU A 41 -0.20 10.47 -3.52
C LEU A 41 -0.95 11.36 -4.52
N GLU A 42 -2.26 11.19 -4.69
CA GLU A 42 -3.08 12.08 -5.53
C GLU A 42 -2.99 13.54 -5.09
N ILE A 43 -3.07 13.79 -3.77
CA ILE A 43 -2.92 15.14 -3.21
C ILE A 43 -1.51 15.68 -3.45
N LEU A 44 -0.49 14.87 -3.16
CA LEU A 44 0.91 15.28 -3.25
C LEU A 44 1.33 15.60 -4.69
N PHE A 45 0.89 14.80 -5.66
CA PHE A 45 1.28 14.91 -7.06
C PHE A 45 0.25 15.66 -7.93
N ASN A 46 -0.92 15.99 -7.38
CA ASN A 46 -2.02 16.64 -8.06
C ASN A 46 -2.41 15.93 -9.38
N LYS A 47 -2.49 14.60 -9.34
CA LYS A 47 -2.86 13.73 -10.47
C LYS A 47 -3.47 12.42 -9.98
N ASP A 48 -4.12 11.71 -10.87
CA ASP A 48 -4.64 10.38 -10.56
C ASP A 48 -3.50 9.37 -10.34
N VAL A 49 -3.67 8.49 -9.35
CA VAL A 49 -2.70 7.47 -9.00
C VAL A 49 -3.41 6.13 -8.82
N ALA A 50 -2.86 5.07 -9.42
CA ALA A 50 -3.28 3.70 -9.14
C ALA A 50 -2.40 3.12 -8.03
N VAL A 51 -3.02 2.40 -7.09
CA VAL A 51 -2.32 1.70 -6.02
C VAL A 51 -2.87 0.29 -5.92
N GLU A 52 -1.99 -0.69 -6.00
CA GLU A 52 -2.29 -2.11 -5.82
C GLU A 52 -1.55 -2.64 -4.59
N LEU A 53 -2.19 -3.52 -3.82
CA LEU A 53 -1.54 -4.27 -2.75
C LEU A 53 -1.04 -5.61 -3.30
N ALA A 54 0.26 -5.71 -3.55
CA ALA A 54 0.90 -6.92 -4.06
C ALA A 54 1.12 -7.98 -2.96
N GLU A 55 1.45 -7.55 -1.74
CA GLU A 55 1.69 -8.42 -0.59
C GLU A 55 1.23 -7.75 0.71
N SER A 56 0.77 -8.52 1.69
CA SER A 56 0.60 -8.02 3.04
C SER A 56 0.83 -9.08 4.12
N VAL A 57 1.38 -8.66 5.25
CA VAL A 57 1.57 -9.52 6.43
C VAL A 57 0.24 -10.12 6.91
N LEU A 58 -0.86 -9.35 6.83
CA LEU A 58 -2.18 -9.83 7.26
C LEU A 58 -2.73 -10.93 6.34
N ARG A 59 -2.34 -10.94 5.05
CA ARG A 59 -2.68 -11.98 4.08
C ARG A 59 -1.63 -13.11 4.03
N GLY A 60 -0.79 -13.23 5.06
CA GLY A 60 0.22 -14.29 5.19
C GLY A 60 1.55 -14.01 4.51
N GLY A 61 1.76 -12.80 4.00
CA GLY A 61 3.04 -12.34 3.46
C GLY A 61 4.11 -12.09 4.53
N SER A 62 5.34 -11.92 4.08
CA SER A 62 6.50 -11.56 4.91
C SER A 62 6.62 -10.05 5.13
N LYS A 63 5.98 -9.25 4.28
CA LYS A 63 6.05 -7.78 4.23
C LYS A 63 4.74 -7.21 3.69
N CYS A 64 4.59 -5.89 3.74
CA CYS A 64 3.53 -5.20 2.99
C CYS A 64 4.14 -4.51 1.77
N GLU A 65 3.67 -4.87 0.58
CA GLU A 65 4.16 -4.34 -0.69
C GLU A 65 3.01 -3.70 -1.48
N PHE A 66 3.26 -2.49 -1.95
CA PHE A 66 2.35 -1.73 -2.80
C PHE A 66 3.01 -1.38 -4.12
N LEU A 67 2.28 -1.55 -5.21
CA LEU A 67 2.64 -1.09 -6.55
C LEU A 67 1.86 0.17 -6.86
N ILE A 68 2.55 1.18 -7.39
CA ILE A 68 1.99 2.50 -7.66
C ILE A 68 2.26 2.83 -9.13
N ASP A 69 1.20 3.22 -9.85
CA ASP A 69 1.28 3.76 -11.20
C ASP A 69 0.74 5.20 -11.22
N PHE A 70 1.41 6.06 -11.99
CA PHE A 70 1.33 7.52 -11.95
C PHE A 70 0.88 8.18 -13.26
#